data_AF-A0A968S0W0-F1
#
_entry.id   AF-A0A968S0W0-F1
#
_cell.length_a   1.000
_cell.length_b   1.000
_cell.length_c   1.000
_cell.angle_alpha   90.00
_cell.angle_beta   90.00
_cell.angle_gamma   90.00
#
_symmetry.space_group_name_H-M   'P 1'
#
loop_
_entity.id
_entity.type
_entity.pdbx_description
1 polymer ?
#
loop_
_entity_poly.entity_id
_entity_poly.type
_entity_poly.pdbx_seq_one_letter_code
_entity_poly.pdbx_strand_id
1 'polypeptide(L)'
;MLKKAFVLATMASTLVPSVTIAQTSARSNYRVINVSNFVSQKQISGLTPNQAAVKLFGYQGEEEGRRREQIAVTYSRPDTAIVLLTKEGLADDSLFAIKSRIEMRRAKNRWQVIWVGEQYKCHQGRGSQNWSAKLCS
;
A
#
# COMPACT_ATOMS: atom_id res chain seq x y z
N MET A 1 -56.97 -34.99 11.75
CA MET A 1 -56.58 -33.63 11.28
C MET A 1 -56.29 -32.82 12.55
N LEU A 2 -55.10 -32.34 12.93
CA LEU A 2 -53.97 -31.70 12.26
C LEU A 2 -52.72 -31.94 13.14
N LYS A 3 -51.56 -32.30 12.58
CA LYS A 3 -50.26 -32.19 13.28
C LYS A 3 -49.66 -30.83 12.93
N LYS A 4 -49.50 -29.93 13.92
CA LYS A 4 -48.80 -28.65 13.74
C LYS A 4 -47.29 -28.91 13.87
N ALA A 5 -46.55 -28.73 12.78
CA ALA A 5 -45.09 -28.70 12.80
C ALA A 5 -44.64 -27.25 13.07
N PHE A 6 -43.87 -27.05 14.13
CA PHE A 6 -43.24 -25.78 14.48
C PHE A 6 -41.86 -25.75 13.81
N VAL A 7 -41.67 -24.86 12.83
CA VAL A 7 -40.36 -24.65 12.18
C VAL A 7 -39.64 -23.55 12.95
N LEU A 8 -38.57 -23.91 13.67
CA LEU A 8 -37.62 -22.93 14.21
C LEU A 8 -36.71 -22.46 13.07
N ALA A 9 -36.81 -21.19 12.69
CA ALA A 9 -35.85 -20.54 11.81
C ALA A 9 -34.64 -20.08 12.64
N THR A 10 -33.49 -20.72 12.43
CA THR A 10 -32.20 -20.30 12.97
C THR A 10 -31.63 -19.18 12.10
N MET A 11 -31.63 -17.95 12.60
CA MET A 11 -30.87 -16.86 11.97
C MET A 11 -29.38 -17.02 12.26
N ALA A 12 -28.62 -17.52 11.29
CA ALA A 12 -27.16 -17.48 11.33
C ALA A 12 -26.68 -16.05 11.05
N SER A 13 -26.34 -15.30 12.10
CA SER A 13 -25.76 -13.97 11.98
C SER A 13 -24.30 -14.07 11.55
N THR A 14 -24.02 -13.80 10.27
CA THR A 14 -22.65 -13.82 9.73
C THR A 14 -21.91 -12.57 10.17
N LEU A 15 -21.01 -12.72 11.15
CA LEU A 15 -20.04 -11.68 11.54
C LEU A 15 -19.02 -11.51 10.41
N VAL A 16 -19.19 -10.46 9.60
CA VAL A 16 -18.15 -10.05 8.64
C VAL A 16 -16.99 -9.41 9.42
N PRO A 17 -15.75 -9.89 9.29
CA PRO A 17 -14.62 -9.32 10.04
C PRO A 17 -14.32 -7.88 9.59
N SER A 18 -14.39 -6.94 10.53
CA SER A 18 -14.20 -5.48 10.33
C SER A 18 -12.83 -5.09 9.73
N VAL A 19 -11.87 -6.02 9.70
CA VAL A 19 -10.53 -5.83 9.14
C VAL A 19 -10.58 -5.58 7.63
N THR A 20 -11.50 -6.22 6.91
CA THR A 20 -11.55 -6.17 5.44
C THR A 20 -11.98 -4.79 4.94
N ILE A 21 -12.88 -4.12 5.67
CA ILE A 21 -13.44 -2.81 5.27
C ILE A 21 -12.40 -1.71 5.47
N ALA A 22 -11.70 -1.69 6.61
CA ALA A 22 -10.66 -0.69 6.90
C ALA A 22 -9.43 -0.82 5.98
N GLN A 23 -9.07 -2.05 5.58
CA GLN A 23 -7.98 -2.26 4.63
C GLN A 23 -8.38 -1.85 3.20
N THR A 24 -9.64 -2.09 2.82
CA THR A 24 -10.17 -1.65 1.52
C THR A 24 -10.23 -0.13 1.41
N SER A 25 -10.66 0.57 2.47
CA SER A 25 -10.66 2.03 2.48
C SER A 25 -9.25 2.63 2.44
N ALA A 26 -8.27 2.00 3.11
CA ALA A 26 -6.88 2.47 3.07
C ALA A 26 -6.21 2.31 1.69
N ARG A 27 -6.69 1.39 0.86
CA ARG A 27 -6.15 1.10 -0.49
C ARG A 27 -6.89 1.82 -1.62
N SER A 28 -8.09 2.35 -1.38
CA SER A 28 -9.03 2.79 -2.41
C SER A 28 -8.52 3.90 -3.33
N ASN A 29 -7.64 4.78 -2.83
CA ASN A 29 -7.06 5.88 -3.60
C ASN A 29 -5.59 5.63 -4.01
N TYR A 30 -5.18 4.36 -4.11
CA TYR A 30 -3.86 3.99 -4.62
C TYR A 30 -4.00 3.28 -5.96
N ARG A 31 -3.12 3.60 -6.91
CA ARG A 31 -2.97 2.76 -8.10
C ARG A 31 -2.27 1.48 -7.68
N VAL A 32 -2.90 0.34 -7.91
CA VAL A 32 -2.32 -0.97 -7.57
C VAL A 32 -1.13 -1.24 -8.48
N ILE A 33 -0.02 -1.65 -7.86
CA ILE A 33 1.19 -2.08 -8.55
C ILE A 33 1.30 -3.61 -8.47
N ASN A 34 1.75 -4.24 -9.56
CA ASN A 34 1.98 -5.67 -9.57
C ASN A 34 3.09 -6.05 -8.55
N VAL A 35 2.73 -6.84 -7.54
CA VAL A 35 3.61 -7.21 -6.44
C VAL A 35 4.84 -7.98 -6.92
N SER A 36 4.67 -8.94 -7.84
CA SER A 36 5.77 -9.78 -8.33
C SER A 36 6.83 -8.94 -9.05
N ASN A 37 6.39 -8.06 -9.96
CA ASN A 37 7.27 -7.16 -10.69
C ASN A 37 7.97 -6.16 -9.75
N PHE A 38 7.24 -5.60 -8.79
CA PHE A 38 7.82 -4.66 -7.83
C PHE A 38 8.90 -5.33 -6.97
N VAL A 39 8.60 -6.51 -6.42
CA VAL A 39 9.52 -7.26 -5.55
C VAL A 39 10.79 -7.66 -6.30
N SER A 40 10.66 -8.10 -7.56
CA SER A 40 11.81 -8.49 -8.39
C SER A 40 12.67 -7.28 -8.77
N GLN A 41 12.06 -6.20 -9.27
CA GLN A 41 12.77 -4.98 -9.68
C GLN A 41 13.48 -4.29 -8.51
N LYS A 42 12.84 -4.24 -7.33
CA LYS A 42 13.42 -3.62 -6.14
C LYS A 42 14.31 -4.56 -5.33
N GLN A 43 14.36 -5.84 -5.70
CA GLN A 43 15.17 -6.87 -5.03
C GLN A 43 14.88 -6.94 -3.52
N ILE A 44 13.60 -6.89 -3.13
CA ILE A 44 13.18 -6.87 -1.72
C ILE A 44 12.57 -8.20 -1.24
N SER A 45 12.71 -9.27 -2.02
CA SER A 45 12.18 -10.58 -1.67
C SER A 45 12.81 -11.12 -0.38
N GLY A 46 11.98 -11.59 0.56
CA GLY A 46 12.44 -12.16 1.83
C GLY A 46 13.02 -11.17 2.84
N LEU A 47 13.12 -9.87 2.49
CA LEU A 47 13.61 -8.85 3.41
C LEU A 47 12.59 -8.58 4.52
N THR A 48 13.09 -8.25 5.71
CA THR A 48 12.26 -7.67 6.77
C THR A 48 11.72 -6.29 6.37
N PRO A 49 10.66 -5.76 6.99
CA PRO A 49 10.11 -4.45 6.63
C PRO A 49 11.12 -3.31 6.76
N ASN A 50 12.01 -3.36 7.78
CA ASN A 50 13.07 -2.36 7.93
C ASN A 50 14.16 -2.50 6.86
N GLN A 51 14.56 -3.72 6.50
CA GLN A 51 15.52 -3.94 5.41
C GLN A 51 14.93 -3.52 4.05
N ALA A 52 13.66 -3.83 3.80
CA ALA A 52 12.95 -3.37 2.61
C ALA A 52 12.86 -1.85 2.60
N ALA A 53 12.56 -1.22 3.73
CA ALA A 53 12.54 0.23 3.85
C ALA A 53 13.91 0.85 3.51
N VAL A 54 15.00 0.37 4.11
CA VAL A 54 16.36 0.82 3.82
C VAL A 54 16.75 0.58 2.35
N LYS A 55 16.33 -0.54 1.75
CA LYS A 55 16.61 -0.83 0.34
C LYS A 55 15.82 0.06 -0.62
N LEU A 56 14.61 0.46 -0.24
CA LEU A 56 13.73 1.35 -1.03
C LEU A 56 14.08 2.83 -0.83
N PHE A 57 14.59 3.18 0.34
CA PHE A 57 15.06 4.51 0.70
C PHE A 57 16.47 4.71 0.16
N GLY A 58 16.72 5.80 -0.55
CA GLY A 58 18.06 6.17 -0.97
C GLY A 58 18.39 5.80 -2.41
N TYR A 59 18.49 6.86 -3.20
CA TYR A 59 19.47 6.95 -4.28
C TYR A 59 20.62 7.87 -3.81
N GLN A 60 21.85 7.52 -4.20
CA GLN A 60 23.08 8.27 -3.91
C GLN A 60 23.54 8.97 -5.19
N GLY A 61 23.27 10.27 -5.30
CA GLY A 61 23.73 11.10 -6.41
C GLY A 61 23.31 12.55 -6.21
N GLU A 62 23.98 13.46 -6.92
CA GLU A 62 23.46 14.82 -7.10
C GLU A 62 22.19 14.73 -7.93
N GLU A 63 21.09 15.28 -7.41
CA GLU A 63 19.81 15.24 -8.08
C GLU A 63 19.31 16.64 -8.38
N GLU A 64 18.86 16.81 -9.61
CA GLU A 64 18.07 17.95 -10.03
C GLU A 64 16.75 17.99 -9.22
N GLY A 65 16.23 19.20 -9.01
CA GLY A 65 15.04 19.41 -8.17
C GLY A 65 15.36 19.54 -6.68
N ARG A 66 14.36 19.97 -5.90
CA ARG A 66 14.48 20.13 -4.43
C ARG A 66 13.92 18.89 -3.72
N ARG A 67 14.47 17.72 -4.06
CA ARG A 67 13.89 16.44 -3.65
C ARG A 67 13.93 16.25 -2.13
N ARG A 68 12.81 15.82 -1.55
CA ARG A 68 12.71 15.34 -0.18
C ARG A 68 12.16 13.93 -0.15
N GLU A 69 12.82 13.03 0.57
CA GLU A 69 12.35 11.67 0.80
C GLU A 69 12.01 11.45 2.27
N GLN A 70 10.90 10.77 2.52
CA GLN A 70 10.48 10.35 3.85
C GLN A 70 10.07 8.87 3.80
N ILE A 71 10.51 8.11 4.79
CA ILE A 71 10.10 6.72 4.96
C ILE A 71 9.56 6.47 6.36
N ALA A 72 8.49 5.68 6.45
CA ALA A 72 7.91 5.22 7.70
C ALA A 72 7.63 3.72 7.61
N VAL A 73 7.92 3.00 8.70
CA VAL A 73 7.56 1.59 8.86
C VAL A 73 6.63 1.49 10.05
N THR A 74 5.45 0.92 9.84
CA THR A 74 4.43 0.75 10.89
C THR A 74 4.04 -0.72 10.98
N TYR A 75 3.85 -1.20 12.21
CA TYR A 75 3.41 -2.55 12.50
C TYR A 75 2.04 -2.47 13.17
N SER A 76 0.98 -2.86 12.46
CA SER A 76 -0.36 -2.95 13.05
C SER A 76 -0.53 -4.23 13.88
N ARG A 77 0.28 -5.25 13.61
CA ARG A 77 0.38 -6.54 14.33
C ARG A 77 1.82 -7.07 14.22
N PRO A 78 2.23 -8.04 15.06
CA PRO A 78 3.58 -8.62 14.98
C PRO A 78 3.92 -9.25 13.62
N ASP A 79 2.90 -9.70 12.88
CA ASP A 79 3.02 -10.39 11.59
C ASP A 79 2.63 -9.51 10.40
N THR A 80 2.27 -8.25 10.59
CA THR A 80 1.90 -7.33 9.49
C THR A 80 2.62 -6.00 9.60
N ALA A 81 3.12 -5.51 8.48
CA ALA A 81 3.81 -4.23 8.42
C ALA A 81 3.40 -3.43 7.18
N ILE A 82 3.49 -2.12 7.28
CA ILE A 82 3.32 -1.19 6.17
C ILE A 82 4.57 -0.33 6.09
N VAL A 83 5.24 -0.37 4.95
CA VAL A 83 6.30 0.56 4.58
C VAL A 83 5.69 1.64 3.72
N LEU A 84 5.78 2.89 4.15
CA LEU A 84 5.30 4.06 3.42
C LEU A 84 6.49 4.92 3.01
N LEU A 85 6.71 5.05 1.71
CA LEU A 85 7.76 5.89 1.12
C LEU A 85 7.10 7.08 0.43
N THR A 86 7.55 8.30 0.73
CA THR A 86 7.12 9.52 0.07
C THR A 86 8.33 10.21 -0.51
N LYS A 87 8.27 10.60 -1.78
CA LYS A 87 9.27 11.43 -2.45
C LYS A 87 8.56 12.65 -3.03
N GLU A 88 9.01 13.85 -2.69
CA GLU A 88 8.45 15.12 -3.17
C GLU A 88 9.55 15.96 -3.83
N GLY A 89 9.15 16.89 -4.71
CA GLY A 89 10.10 17.75 -5.42
C GLY A 89 10.93 17.00 -6.46
N LEU A 90 10.30 16.02 -7.13
CA LEU A 90 10.90 15.28 -8.24
C LEU A 90 11.18 16.22 -9.42
N ALA A 91 12.20 15.91 -10.22
CA ALA A 91 12.62 16.74 -11.37
C ALA A 91 11.76 16.54 -12.63
N ASP A 92 10.82 15.60 -12.60
CA ASP A 92 9.93 15.30 -13.71
C ASP A 92 8.99 16.48 -13.98
N ASP A 93 8.82 16.84 -15.26
CA ASP A 93 8.07 18.04 -15.68
C ASP A 93 6.56 17.97 -15.39
N SER A 94 6.07 16.77 -15.06
CA SER A 94 4.67 16.47 -14.86
C SER A 94 4.40 15.98 -13.43
N LEU A 95 5.33 15.19 -12.87
CA LEU A 95 5.21 14.55 -11.57
C LEU A 95 5.98 15.30 -10.47
N PHE A 96 5.24 15.91 -9.55
CA PHE A 96 5.83 16.62 -8.41
C PHE A 96 6.22 15.67 -7.27
N ALA A 97 5.39 14.67 -6.96
CA ALA A 97 5.62 13.76 -5.85
C ALA A 97 4.99 12.38 -6.05
N ILE A 98 5.65 11.35 -5.50
CA ILE A 98 5.14 9.98 -5.44
C ILE A 98 5.09 9.48 -3.99
N LYS A 99 4.06 8.71 -3.67
CA LYS A 99 3.93 7.98 -2.41
C LYS A 99 3.65 6.52 -2.67
N SER A 100 4.55 5.65 -2.24
CA SER A 100 4.43 4.20 -2.36
C SER A 100 4.07 3.60 -1.00
N ARG A 101 3.05 2.73 -0.99
CA ARG A 101 2.62 1.96 0.17
C ARG A 101 2.87 0.48 -0.11
N ILE A 102 3.70 -0.15 0.70
CA ILE A 102 4.08 -1.55 0.59
C ILE A 102 3.56 -2.27 1.84
N GLU A 103 2.59 -3.15 1.65
CA GLU A 103 2.06 -3.96 2.75
C GLU A 103 2.74 -5.32 2.76
N MET A 104 3.19 -5.73 3.95
CA MET A 104 3.94 -6.95 4.17
C MET A 104 3.26 -7.81 5.23
N ARG A 105 3.34 -9.12 5.06
CA ARG A 105 2.90 -10.10 6.07
C ARG A 105 3.98 -11.16 6.29
N ARG A 106 4.15 -11.57 7.54
CA ARG A 106 5.02 -12.67 7.93
C ARG A 106 4.25 -13.98 7.81
N ALA A 107 4.74 -14.91 7.00
CA ALA A 107 4.21 -16.26 6.83
C ALA A 107 5.34 -17.29 6.89
N LYS A 108 5.19 -18.34 7.71
CA LYS A 108 6.23 -19.38 7.91
C LYS A 108 7.61 -18.76 8.24
N ASN A 109 7.61 -17.80 9.17
CA ASN A 109 8.78 -17.04 9.60
C ASN A 109 9.50 -16.22 8.50
N ARG A 110 8.85 -15.96 7.36
CA ARG A 110 9.40 -15.11 6.29
C ARG A 110 8.45 -13.97 5.98
N TRP A 111 9.00 -12.77 5.82
CA TRP A 111 8.24 -11.61 5.37
C TRP A 111 8.00 -11.68 3.87
N GLN A 112 6.78 -11.35 3.46
CA GLN A 112 6.35 -11.31 2.07
C GLN A 112 5.60 -10.02 1.83
N VAL A 113 5.86 -9.38 0.68
CA VAL A 113 5.01 -8.29 0.20
C VAL A 113 3.70 -8.90 -0.29
N ILE A 114 2.58 -8.38 0.21
CA ILE A 114 1.24 -8.87 -0.13
C ILE A 114 0.44 -7.86 -0.95
N TRP A 115 0.85 -6.59 -0.95
CA TRP A 115 0.22 -5.55 -1.72
C TRP A 115 1.16 -4.35 -1.90
N VAL A 116 1.10 -3.71 -3.07
CA VAL A 116 1.82 -2.48 -3.36
C VAL A 116 0.86 -1.53 -4.06
N GLY A 117 0.89 -0.26 -3.66
CA GLY A 117 0.16 0.79 -4.36
C GLY A 117 0.89 2.11 -4.35
N GLU A 118 0.59 2.94 -5.33
CA GLU A 118 1.19 4.26 -5.48
C GLU A 118 0.16 5.38 -5.63
N GLN A 119 0.55 6.56 -5.14
CA GLN A 119 -0.16 7.82 -5.29
C GLN A 119 0.78 8.88 -5.85
N TYR A 120 0.19 9.85 -6.54
CA TYR A 120 0.90 10.91 -7.22
C TYR A 120 0.34 12.28 -6.82
N LYS A 121 1.21 13.28 -6.79
CA LYS A 121 0.87 14.69 -6.94
C LYS A 121 1.54 15.19 -8.21
N CYS A 122 0.79 15.85 -9.05
CA CYS A 122 1.28 16.41 -10.31
C CYS A 122 1.64 17.88 -10.14
N HIS A 123 2.49 18.37 -11.04
CA HIS A 123 2.69 19.80 -11.22
C HIS A 123 1.39 20.50 -11.65
N GLN A 124 1.34 21.82 -11.49
CA GLN A 124 0.18 22.61 -11.87
C GLN A 124 -0.13 22.42 -13.37
N GLY A 125 -1.41 22.17 -13.70
CA GLY A 125 -1.84 21.91 -15.07
C GLY A 125 -1.57 20.48 -15.59
N ARG A 126 -0.91 19.62 -14.79
CA ARG A 126 -0.50 18.26 -15.19
C ARG A 126 -1.34 17.15 -14.55
N GLY A 127 -2.49 17.50 -14.00
CA GLY A 127 -3.38 16.59 -13.28
C GLY A 127 -3.65 17.02 -11.84
N SER A 128 -3.83 16.03 -10.96
CA SER A 128 -4.20 16.26 -9.56
C SER A 128 -3.01 16.78 -8.74
N GLN A 129 -3.17 17.93 -8.09
CA GLN A 129 -2.19 18.46 -7.12
C GLN A 129 -2.33 17.82 -5.73
N ASN A 130 -3.43 17.09 -5.48
CA ASN A 130 -3.62 16.25 -4.30
C ASN A 130 -3.20 14.79 -4.59
N TRP A 131 -2.92 14.02 -3.54
CA TRP A 131 -2.61 12.60 -3.65
C TRP A 131 -3.73 11.83 -4.35
N SER A 132 -3.40 11.23 -5.49
CA SER A 132 -4.36 10.48 -6.31
C SER A 132 -3.71 9.23 -6.90
N ALA A 133 -4.52 8.21 -7.19
CA ALA A 133 -4.10 7.07 -8.01
C ALA A 133 -3.91 7.43 -9.50
N LYS A 134 -4.46 8.56 -9.96
CA LYS A 134 -4.39 8.99 -11.34
C LYS A 134 -2.97 9.46 -11.70
N LEU A 135 -2.49 9.00 -12.85
CA LEU A 135 -1.22 9.46 -13.42
C LEU A 135 -1.29 10.94 -13.83
N CYS A 136 -0.13 11.60 -13.80
CA CYS A 136 0.05 12.93 -14.38
C CYS A 136 0.02 12.86 -15.92
N SER A 137 -0.30 13.98 -16.54
CA SER A 137 -0.45 14.15 -18.00
C SER A 137 0.70 14.89 -18.65
#